data_AF-A0A939Y0Z6-F1
#
_entry.id   AF-A0A939Y0Z6-F1
#
_cell.length_a   1.000
_cell.length_b   1.000
_cell.length_c   1.000
_cell.angle_alpha   90.00
_cell.angle_beta   90.00
_cell.angle_gamma   90.00
#
_symmetry.space_group_name_H-M   'P 1'
#
loop_
_entity.id
_entity.type
_entity.pdbx_description
1 polymer ?
#
loop_
_entity_poly.entity_id
_entity_poly.type
_entity_poly.pdbx_seq_one_letter_code
_entity_poly.pdbx_strand_id
1 'polypeptide(L)'
;MRKASKWTQIIFATIVAAVMLFPIYWMLISSFKSTDELLLPTPTLWPEKWDFSNYPDVLKRAPIGLYFYNTIVSTFFIMIFQLSIGILAAYGFSKGDFKHTNALFIIVLGALMVPIQVTFIPIYVMCAKLGWINTFAGLIVPNLVSAYFIFMLRQTFMSVDNSYLEAGKLDGMGRIGTIVYVLCPMCAPTLITVTIITFINGWNSYFWPKMVTTGNARRTLAVGIQYIRQTFAGLEVSNYNEIMAGAVLAILPIVALFLILQKYIMTGLSKASMK
;
A
#
# COMPACT_ATOMS: atom_id res chain seq x y z
N MET A 1 19.32 32.42 1.29
CA MET A 1 19.61 31.31 2.23
C MET A 1 21.02 30.80 1.96
N ARG A 2 21.96 30.95 2.91
CA ARG A 2 23.36 30.47 2.76
C ARG A 2 23.34 28.95 2.60
N LYS A 3 23.87 28.42 1.48
CA LYS A 3 24.02 26.96 1.30
C LYS A 3 24.90 26.44 2.44
N ALA A 4 24.34 25.58 3.29
CA ALA A 4 25.11 24.85 4.28
C ALA A 4 26.27 24.10 3.60
N SER A 5 27.40 23.93 4.29
CA SER A 5 28.50 23.11 3.78
C SER A 5 27.98 21.71 3.45
N LYS A 6 28.47 21.09 2.37
CA LYS A 6 28.08 19.72 1.97
C LYS A 6 28.20 18.74 3.12
N TRP A 7 29.21 18.91 3.98
CA TRP A 7 29.40 18.10 5.19
C TRP A 7 28.27 18.23 6.20
N THR A 8 27.77 19.45 6.43
CA THR A 8 26.64 19.70 7.33
C THR A 8 25.37 19.01 6.81
N GLN A 9 25.15 19.04 5.49
CA GLN A 9 24.00 18.37 4.86
C GLN A 9 24.10 16.84 4.99
N ILE A 10 25.27 16.27 4.76
CA ILE A 10 25.49 14.82 4.90
C ILE A 10 25.32 14.37 6.34
N ILE A 11 25.93 15.07 7.31
CA ILE A 11 25.81 14.75 8.73
C ILE A 11 24.34 14.79 9.17
N PHE A 12 23.63 15.86 8.80
CA PHE A 12 22.21 16.00 9.11
C PHE A 12 21.38 14.87 8.48
N ALA A 13 21.60 14.56 7.20
CA ALA A 13 20.91 13.47 6.51
C ALA A 13 21.17 12.10 7.18
N THR A 14 22.41 11.84 7.60
CA THR A 14 22.77 10.60 8.30
C THR A 14 22.07 10.49 9.65
N ILE A 15 22.01 11.57 10.44
CA ILE A 15 21.31 11.57 11.73
C ILE A 15 19.82 11.31 11.52
N VAL A 16 19.21 11.98 10.55
CA VAL A 16 17.80 11.81 10.20
C VAL A 16 17.53 10.36 9.75
N ALA A 17 18.41 9.78 8.93
CA ALA A 17 18.30 8.39 8.51
C ALA A 17 18.44 7.42 9.70
N ALA A 18 19.38 7.65 10.61
CA ALA A 18 19.57 6.82 11.81
C ALA A 18 18.32 6.84 12.70
N VAL A 19 17.74 8.02 12.94
CA VAL A 19 16.50 8.16 13.74
C VAL A 19 15.32 7.45 13.05
N MET A 20 15.19 7.56 11.73
CA MET A 20 14.11 6.88 10.99
C MET A 20 14.27 5.36 10.94
N LEU A 21 15.50 4.85 10.88
CA LEU A 21 15.79 3.41 10.83
C LEU A 21 15.78 2.76 12.21
N PHE A 22 15.96 3.52 13.28
CA PHE A 22 16.04 2.98 14.64
C PHE A 22 14.82 2.12 15.04
N PRO A 23 13.56 2.48 14.77
CA PRO A 23 12.42 1.61 15.09
C PRO A 23 12.42 0.29 14.33
N ILE A 24 12.88 0.28 13.07
CA ILE A 24 12.98 -0.94 12.26
C ILE A 24 14.10 -1.83 12.79
N TYR A 25 15.24 -1.23 13.14
CA TYR A 25 16.32 -1.91 13.83
C TYR A 25 15.85 -2.50 15.17
N TRP A 26 15.16 -1.72 15.99
CA TRP A 26 14.65 -2.15 17.28
C TRP A 26 13.68 -3.32 17.14
N MET A 27 12.76 -3.25 16.17
CA MET A 27 11.85 -4.34 15.84
C MET A 27 12.60 -5.61 15.42
N LEU A 28 13.57 -5.49 14.52
CA LEU A 28 14.38 -6.62 14.04
C LEU A 28 15.20 -7.25 15.16
N ILE A 29 15.87 -6.45 15.98
CA ILE A 29 16.69 -6.99 17.07
C ILE A 29 15.82 -7.57 18.17
N SER A 30 14.70 -6.92 18.50
CA SER A 30 13.77 -7.42 19.52
C SER A 30 13.11 -8.75 19.14
N SER A 31 12.99 -9.06 17.84
CA SER A 31 12.49 -10.38 17.41
C SER A 31 13.47 -11.53 17.66
N PHE A 32 14.72 -11.24 18.01
CA PHE A 32 15.74 -12.25 18.37
C PHE A 32 16.04 -12.29 19.86
N LYS A 33 15.31 -11.53 20.69
CA LYS A 33 15.49 -11.52 22.14
C LYS A 33 14.54 -12.49 22.83
N SER A 34 14.90 -12.89 24.04
CA SER A 34 13.98 -13.58 24.94
C SER A 34 12.98 -12.60 25.56
N THR A 35 11.86 -13.11 26.06
CA THR A 35 10.88 -12.32 26.81
C THR A 35 11.50 -11.63 28.02
N ASP A 36 12.34 -12.35 28.78
CA ASP A 36 12.98 -11.81 29.99
C ASP A 36 13.91 -10.64 29.66
N GLU A 37 14.66 -10.72 28.55
CA GLU A 37 15.56 -9.65 28.11
C GLU A 37 14.78 -8.39 27.71
N LEU A 38 13.61 -8.54 27.09
CA LEU A 38 12.75 -7.41 26.71
C LEU A 38 12.10 -6.71 27.91
N LEU A 39 12.03 -7.38 29.06
CA LEU A 39 11.46 -6.83 30.30
C LEU A 39 12.51 -6.21 31.22
N LEU A 40 13.79 -6.20 30.83
CA LEU A 40 14.84 -5.54 31.59
C LEU A 40 14.57 -4.02 31.69
N PRO A 41 14.80 -3.39 32.86
CA PRO A 41 14.64 -1.95 33.03
C PRO A 41 15.51 -1.11 32.09
N THR A 42 16.70 -1.64 31.75
CA THR A 42 17.63 -1.04 30.78
C THR A 42 17.59 -1.86 29.50
N PRO A 43 17.06 -1.32 28.39
CA PRO A 43 16.96 -2.06 27.15
C PRO A 43 18.36 -2.33 26.57
N THR A 44 18.64 -3.58 26.23
CA THR A 44 19.87 -3.96 25.51
C THR A 44 19.79 -3.51 24.05
N LEU A 45 20.89 -3.07 23.44
CA LEU A 45 20.89 -2.73 22.01
C LEU A 45 21.06 -3.97 21.12
N TRP A 46 21.71 -5.01 21.62
CA TRP A 46 21.91 -6.27 20.93
C TRP A 46 21.37 -7.42 21.79
N PRO A 47 20.90 -8.52 21.19
CA PRO A 47 20.49 -9.69 21.95
C PRO A 47 21.67 -10.23 22.76
N GLU A 48 21.48 -10.49 24.05
CA GLU A 48 22.50 -11.19 24.85
C GLU A 48 22.69 -12.62 24.35
N LYS A 49 21.59 -13.25 23.93
CA LYS A 49 21.54 -14.53 23.25
C LYS A 49 20.58 -14.43 22.08
N TRP A 50 21.03 -14.88 20.91
CA TRP A 50 20.19 -14.91 19.72
C TRP A 50 19.17 -16.03 19.81
N ASP A 51 17.90 -15.65 19.95
CA ASP A 51 16.78 -16.58 19.98
C ASP A 51 16.01 -16.57 18.65
N PHE A 52 16.20 -17.63 17.87
CA PHE A 52 15.53 -17.80 16.59
C PHE A 52 14.17 -18.50 16.74
N SER A 53 13.81 -19.02 17.92
CA SER A 53 12.57 -19.78 18.11
C SER A 53 11.32 -18.91 17.97
N ASN A 54 11.44 -17.61 18.22
CA ASN A 54 10.37 -16.62 18.08
C ASN A 54 9.64 -16.69 16.71
N TYR A 55 10.35 -17.02 15.63
CA TYR A 55 9.77 -17.15 14.29
C TYR A 55 8.91 -18.42 14.11
N PRO A 56 9.42 -19.66 14.33
CA PRO A 56 8.57 -20.83 14.29
C PRO A 56 7.46 -20.79 15.36
N ASP A 57 7.68 -20.17 16.51
CA ASP A 57 6.69 -20.10 17.59
C ASP A 57 5.52 -19.17 17.23
N VAL A 58 5.78 -18.00 16.64
CA VAL A 58 4.70 -17.13 16.14
C VAL A 58 3.92 -17.79 14.99
N LEU A 59 4.59 -18.58 14.14
CA LEU A 59 3.95 -19.32 13.04
C LEU A 59 3.07 -20.48 13.54
N LYS A 60 3.40 -21.11 14.68
CA LYS A 60 2.57 -22.14 15.31
C LYS A 60 1.34 -21.54 15.99
N ARG A 61 1.48 -20.37 16.61
CA ARG A 61 0.42 -19.73 17.41
C ARG A 61 -0.57 -18.93 16.57
N ALA A 62 -0.16 -18.45 15.39
CA ALA A 62 -1.04 -17.72 14.48
C ALA A 62 -0.86 -18.21 13.03
N PRO A 63 -1.96 -18.33 12.26
CA PRO A 63 -1.90 -18.74 10.86
C PRO A 63 -1.42 -17.59 9.96
N ILE A 64 -0.19 -17.11 10.18
CA ILE A 64 0.41 -15.98 9.46
C ILE A 64 0.47 -16.25 7.96
N GLY A 65 0.75 -17.48 7.54
CA GLY A 65 0.72 -17.87 6.12
C GLY A 65 -0.65 -17.64 5.47
N LEU A 66 -1.74 -17.92 6.20
CA LEU A 66 -3.11 -17.62 5.74
C LEU A 66 -3.34 -16.11 5.67
N TYR A 67 -2.81 -15.35 6.62
CA TYR A 67 -2.93 -13.90 6.62
C TYR A 67 -2.17 -13.26 5.44
N PHE A 68 -0.99 -13.78 5.10
CA PHE A 68 -0.27 -13.41 3.89
C PHE A 68 -1.09 -13.71 2.63
N TYR A 69 -1.62 -14.93 2.53
CA TYR A 69 -2.46 -15.31 1.40
C TYR A 69 -3.65 -14.36 1.24
N ASN A 70 -4.37 -14.08 2.33
CA ASN A 70 -5.51 -13.16 2.31
C ASN A 70 -5.11 -11.74 1.89
N THR A 71 -3.98 -11.22 2.40
CA THR A 71 -3.47 -9.88 2.03
C THR A 71 -3.01 -9.83 0.57
N ILE A 72 -2.29 -10.84 0.09
CA ILE A 72 -1.81 -10.90 -1.30
C ILE A 72 -3.01 -10.93 -2.24
N VAL A 73 -3.96 -11.84 -2.01
CA VAL A 73 -5.15 -11.98 -2.86
C VAL A 73 -5.97 -10.69 -2.87
N SER A 74 -6.28 -10.12 -1.70
CA SER A 74 -7.09 -8.90 -1.65
C SER A 74 -6.38 -7.72 -2.30
N THR A 75 -5.10 -7.49 -2.00
CA THR A 75 -4.30 -6.39 -2.55
C THR A 75 -4.13 -6.53 -4.06
N PHE A 76 -3.85 -7.73 -4.56
CA PHE A 76 -3.65 -8.01 -5.97
C PHE A 76 -4.90 -7.70 -6.80
N PHE A 77 -6.07 -8.20 -6.38
CA PHE A 77 -7.31 -7.95 -7.11
C PHE A 77 -7.73 -6.48 -7.02
N ILE A 78 -7.63 -5.85 -5.84
CA ILE A 78 -7.89 -4.40 -5.69
C ILE A 78 -7.01 -3.62 -6.67
N MET A 79 -5.71 -3.92 -6.72
CA MET A 79 -4.76 -3.24 -7.60
C MET A 79 -5.08 -3.43 -9.08
N ILE A 80 -5.37 -4.66 -9.52
CA ILE A 80 -5.74 -4.94 -10.91
C ILE A 80 -6.98 -4.16 -11.32
N PHE A 81 -8.05 -4.21 -10.52
CA PHE A 81 -9.27 -3.52 -10.86
C PHE A 81 -9.12 -1.99 -10.83
N GLN A 82 -8.39 -1.46 -9.84
CA GLN A 82 -8.10 -0.02 -9.80
C GLN A 82 -7.25 0.42 -11.01
N LEU A 83 -6.27 -0.38 -11.42
CA LEU A 83 -5.47 -0.11 -12.62
C LEU A 83 -6.33 -0.13 -13.88
N SER A 84 -7.07 -1.22 -14.10
CA SER A 84 -7.89 -1.39 -15.32
C SER A 84 -8.98 -0.32 -15.41
N ILE A 85 -9.78 -0.14 -14.35
CA ILE A 85 -10.86 0.84 -14.32
C ILE A 85 -10.28 2.26 -14.34
N GLY A 86 -9.22 2.49 -13.58
CA GLY A 86 -8.57 3.79 -13.48
C GLY A 86 -7.98 4.27 -14.80
N ILE A 87 -7.29 3.40 -15.54
CA ILE A 87 -6.72 3.71 -16.87
C ILE A 87 -7.85 4.02 -17.86
N LEU A 88 -8.89 3.19 -17.91
CA LEU A 88 -10.01 3.39 -18.84
C LEU A 88 -10.78 4.68 -18.53
N ALA A 89 -11.09 4.92 -17.25
CA ALA A 89 -11.77 6.13 -16.82
C ALA A 89 -10.91 7.38 -17.07
N ALA A 90 -9.61 7.34 -16.74
CA ALA A 90 -8.70 8.44 -17.00
C ALA A 90 -8.60 8.77 -18.49
N TYR A 91 -8.52 7.76 -19.37
CA TYR A 91 -8.57 7.95 -20.83
C TYR A 91 -9.87 8.63 -21.26
N GLY A 92 -11.01 8.11 -20.80
CA GLY A 92 -12.32 8.71 -21.07
C GLY A 92 -12.38 10.18 -20.66
N PHE A 93 -11.98 10.51 -19.43
CA PHE A 93 -12.06 11.89 -18.90
C PHE A 93 -11.00 12.85 -19.44
N SER A 94 -9.95 12.37 -20.12
CA SER A 94 -8.86 13.21 -20.64
C SER A 94 -8.88 13.35 -22.16
N LYS A 95 -9.18 12.26 -22.89
CA LYS A 95 -9.11 12.17 -24.36
C LYS A 95 -10.43 11.78 -25.01
N GLY A 96 -11.43 11.40 -24.20
CA GLY A 96 -12.77 11.15 -24.70
C GLY A 96 -13.48 12.45 -25.07
N ASP A 97 -14.26 12.39 -26.15
CA ASP A 97 -15.11 13.48 -26.60
C ASP A 97 -16.58 13.10 -26.38
N PHE A 98 -17.04 13.22 -25.13
CA PHE A 98 -18.44 12.99 -24.79
C PHE A 98 -19.03 14.15 -23.97
N LYS A 99 -20.33 14.36 -24.20
CA LYS A 99 -21.09 15.45 -23.57
C LYS A 99 -21.00 15.33 -22.04
N HIS A 100 -20.73 16.44 -21.36
CA HIS A 100 -20.65 16.52 -19.89
C HIS A 100 -19.43 15.86 -19.21
N THR A 101 -18.35 15.58 -19.95
CA THR A 101 -17.10 15.02 -19.38
C THR A 101 -16.63 15.75 -18.10
N ASN A 102 -16.61 17.09 -18.12
CA ASN A 102 -16.20 17.89 -16.96
C ASN A 102 -17.17 17.76 -15.76
N ALA A 103 -18.48 17.69 -16.00
CA ALA A 103 -19.46 17.54 -14.93
C ALA A 103 -19.38 16.15 -14.27
N LEU A 104 -19.21 15.09 -15.06
CA LEU A 104 -18.98 13.75 -14.53
C LEU A 104 -17.64 13.65 -13.79
N PHE A 105 -16.61 14.37 -14.24
CA PHE A 105 -15.34 14.42 -13.53
C PHE A 105 -15.44 15.17 -12.18
N ILE A 106 -16.32 16.17 -12.06
CA ILE A 106 -16.62 16.81 -10.77
C ILE A 106 -17.17 15.80 -9.76
N ILE A 107 -17.94 14.79 -10.19
CA ILE A 107 -18.40 13.71 -9.31
C ILE A 107 -17.21 12.90 -8.77
N VAL A 108 -16.22 12.61 -9.63
CA VAL A 108 -14.98 11.92 -9.22
C VAL A 108 -14.20 12.76 -8.19
N LEU A 109 -14.11 14.08 -8.40
CA LEU A 109 -13.52 15.01 -7.42
C LEU A 109 -14.32 15.03 -6.11
N GLY A 110 -15.65 15.03 -6.17
CA GLY A 110 -16.51 14.95 -4.99
C GLY A 110 -16.23 13.69 -4.16
N ALA A 111 -16.08 12.54 -4.83
CA ALA A 111 -15.72 11.28 -4.17
C ALA A 111 -14.35 11.33 -3.47
N LEU A 112 -13.40 12.12 -3.97
CA LEU A 112 -12.10 12.36 -3.30
C LEU A 112 -12.21 13.20 -2.03
N MET A 113 -13.20 14.08 -1.94
CA MET A 113 -13.39 14.99 -0.81
C MET A 113 -14.08 14.31 0.38
N VAL A 114 -14.81 13.21 0.13
CA VAL A 114 -15.50 12.46 1.19
C VAL A 114 -14.47 11.67 2.01
N PRO A 115 -14.39 11.87 3.33
CA PRO A 115 -13.54 11.06 4.19
C PRO A 115 -13.99 9.60 4.17
N ILE A 116 -13.06 8.69 3.85
CA ILE A 116 -13.39 7.27 3.68
C ILE A 116 -14.03 6.65 4.93
N GLN A 117 -13.67 7.15 6.12
CA GLN A 117 -14.21 6.69 7.41
C GLN A 117 -15.72 6.90 7.54
N VAL A 118 -16.27 7.98 6.95
CA VAL A 118 -17.72 8.25 6.97
C VAL A 118 -18.49 7.23 6.13
N THR A 119 -17.85 6.67 5.11
CA THR A 119 -18.45 5.69 4.21
C THR A 119 -18.45 4.26 4.77
N PHE A 120 -17.67 3.97 5.81
CA PHE A 120 -17.49 2.61 6.33
C PHE A 120 -18.78 1.98 6.84
N ILE A 121 -19.60 2.70 7.61
CA ILE A 121 -20.84 2.15 8.15
C ILE A 121 -21.83 1.81 7.02
N PRO A 122 -22.15 2.74 6.08
CA PRO A 122 -22.99 2.41 4.93
C PRO A 122 -22.47 1.22 4.12
N ILE A 123 -21.18 1.19 3.79
CA ILE A 123 -20.58 0.10 2.99
C ILE A 123 -20.62 -1.22 3.75
N TYR A 124 -20.38 -1.21 5.06
CA TYR A 124 -20.51 -2.40 5.90
C TYR A 124 -21.93 -2.95 5.89
N VAL A 125 -22.95 -2.09 6.05
CA VAL A 125 -24.37 -2.50 5.98
C VAL A 125 -24.70 -3.08 4.61
N MET A 126 -24.20 -2.50 3.51
CA MET A 126 -24.37 -3.07 2.17
C MET A 126 -23.71 -4.45 2.05
N CYS A 127 -22.48 -4.61 2.52
CA CYS A 127 -21.79 -5.89 2.53
C CYS A 127 -22.52 -6.94 3.38
N ALA A 128 -23.07 -6.54 4.53
CA ALA A 128 -23.87 -7.41 5.39
C ALA A 128 -25.14 -7.90 4.70
N LYS A 129 -25.90 -6.99 4.07
CA LYS A 129 -27.11 -7.34 3.30
C LYS A 129 -26.81 -8.26 2.11
N LEU A 130 -25.64 -8.12 1.49
CA LEU A 130 -25.20 -8.96 0.38
C LEU A 130 -24.55 -10.28 0.82
N GLY A 131 -24.40 -10.54 2.12
CA GLY A 131 -23.72 -11.73 2.64
C GLY A 131 -22.20 -11.73 2.38
N TRP A 132 -21.60 -10.56 2.16
CA TRP A 132 -20.17 -10.42 1.85
C TRP A 132 -19.27 -10.30 3.08
N ILE A 133 -19.85 -10.29 4.28
CA ILE A 133 -19.08 -10.30 5.54
C ILE A 133 -18.27 -11.59 5.62
N ASN A 134 -17.01 -11.45 6.01
CA ASN A 134 -16.04 -12.53 6.09
C ASN A 134 -15.81 -13.26 4.74
N THR A 135 -15.82 -12.50 3.64
CA THR A 135 -15.52 -13.01 2.28
C THR A 135 -14.48 -12.16 1.56
N PHE A 136 -13.89 -12.68 0.48
CA PHE A 136 -13.04 -11.87 -0.41
C PHE A 136 -13.82 -10.78 -1.12
N ALA A 137 -15.11 -10.99 -1.45
CA ALA A 137 -15.94 -9.96 -2.05
C ALA A 137 -16.05 -8.73 -1.14
N GLY A 138 -16.27 -8.93 0.17
CA GLY A 138 -16.31 -7.84 1.15
C GLY A 138 -14.97 -7.12 1.31
N LEU A 139 -13.84 -7.80 1.10
CA LEU A 139 -12.51 -7.17 1.13
C LEU A 139 -12.21 -6.37 -0.15
N ILE A 140 -12.58 -6.91 -1.31
CA ILE A 140 -12.12 -6.44 -2.63
C ILE A 140 -13.11 -5.45 -3.25
N VAL A 141 -14.39 -5.80 -3.32
CA VAL A 141 -15.40 -5.09 -4.14
C VAL A 141 -15.57 -3.61 -3.74
N PRO A 142 -15.63 -3.26 -2.44
CA PRO A 142 -15.73 -1.86 -2.04
C PRO A 142 -14.55 -0.99 -2.44
N ASN A 143 -13.41 -1.60 -2.79
CA ASN A 143 -12.15 -0.91 -3.08
C ASN A 143 -11.73 -1.02 -4.56
N LEU A 144 -12.61 -1.47 -5.46
CA LEU A 144 -12.28 -1.69 -6.88
C LEU A 144 -11.95 -0.39 -7.63
N VAL A 145 -12.48 0.75 -7.18
CA VAL A 145 -12.34 2.04 -7.85
C VAL A 145 -11.66 3.02 -6.91
N SER A 146 -10.65 3.72 -7.42
CA SER A 146 -9.97 4.78 -6.70
C SER A 146 -10.13 6.10 -7.44
N ALA A 147 -10.87 7.03 -6.83
CA ALA A 147 -11.05 8.36 -7.38
C ALA A 147 -9.71 9.12 -7.46
N TYR A 148 -8.79 8.87 -6.52
CA TYR A 148 -7.41 9.39 -6.55
C TYR A 148 -6.65 8.91 -7.79
N PHE A 149 -6.75 7.61 -8.07
CA PHE A 149 -6.11 7.01 -9.24
C PHE A 149 -6.63 7.65 -10.53
N ILE A 150 -7.96 7.73 -10.69
CA ILE A 150 -8.60 8.33 -11.86
C ILE A 150 -8.16 9.79 -12.02
N PHE A 151 -8.21 10.56 -10.94
CA PHE A 151 -7.81 11.97 -10.94
C PHE A 151 -6.36 12.12 -11.40
N MET A 152 -5.41 11.45 -10.75
CA MET A 152 -3.99 11.61 -11.01
C MET A 152 -3.62 11.19 -12.44
N LEU A 153 -4.15 10.05 -12.89
CA LEU A 153 -3.87 9.55 -14.22
C LEU A 153 -4.52 10.42 -15.31
N ARG A 154 -5.73 10.94 -15.07
CA ARG A 154 -6.35 11.91 -15.99
C ARG A 154 -5.48 13.15 -16.17
N GLN A 155 -4.97 13.75 -15.08
CA GLN A 155 -4.10 14.93 -15.17
C GLN A 155 -2.85 14.63 -16.02
N THR A 156 -2.28 13.44 -15.84
CA THR A 156 -1.10 13.03 -16.60
C THR A 156 -1.43 12.78 -18.07
N PHE A 157 -2.55 12.11 -18.38
CA PHE A 157 -2.99 11.90 -19.76
C PHE A 157 -3.33 13.20 -20.48
N MET A 158 -3.87 14.20 -19.77
CA MET A 158 -4.11 15.53 -20.34
C MET A 158 -2.82 16.25 -20.76
N SER A 159 -1.69 16.00 -20.10
CA SER A 159 -0.41 16.61 -20.46
C SER A 159 0.26 16.02 -21.71
N VAL A 160 -0.28 14.91 -22.25
CA VAL A 160 0.21 14.33 -23.51
C VAL A 160 -0.46 15.04 -24.69
N ASP A 161 0.32 15.56 -25.64
CA ASP A 161 -0.23 16.22 -26.82
C ASP A 161 -1.08 15.28 -27.68
N ASN A 162 -2.15 15.82 -28.28
CA ASN A 162 -3.05 15.03 -29.12
C ASN A 162 -2.39 14.54 -30.43
N SER A 163 -1.29 15.17 -30.87
CA SER A 163 -0.53 14.76 -32.05
C SER A 163 -0.03 13.31 -31.96
N TYR A 164 0.32 12.83 -30.76
CA TYR A 164 0.70 11.42 -30.55
C TYR A 164 -0.47 10.46 -30.78
N LEU A 165 -1.69 10.87 -30.42
CA LEU A 165 -2.90 10.08 -30.64
C LEU A 165 -3.31 10.10 -32.11
N GLU A 166 -3.13 11.24 -32.78
CA GLU A 166 -3.38 11.38 -34.22
C GLU A 166 -2.41 10.55 -35.04
N ALA A 167 -1.12 10.57 -34.71
CA ALA A 167 -0.11 9.71 -35.32
C ALA A 167 -0.47 8.22 -35.15
N GLY A 168 -0.82 7.78 -33.94
CA GLY A 168 -1.26 6.40 -33.70
C GLY A 168 -2.52 6.02 -34.49
N LYS A 169 -3.46 6.95 -34.69
CA LYS A 169 -4.65 6.71 -35.53
C LYS A 169 -4.28 6.57 -37.01
N LEU A 170 -3.32 7.36 -37.52
CA LEU A 170 -2.80 7.21 -38.88
C LEU A 170 -2.13 5.85 -39.09
N ASP A 171 -1.48 5.32 -38.04
CA ASP A 171 -0.91 3.96 -38.01
C ASP A 171 -1.96 2.85 -37.78
N GLY A 172 -3.25 3.19 -37.75
CA GLY A 172 -4.35 2.23 -37.59
C GLY A 172 -4.61 1.76 -36.15
N MET A 173 -4.05 2.42 -35.13
CA MET A 173 -4.30 2.06 -33.73
C MET A 173 -5.73 2.41 -33.30
N GLY A 174 -6.45 1.41 -32.79
CA GLY A 174 -7.71 1.61 -32.06
C GLY A 174 -7.49 2.17 -30.65
N ARG A 175 -8.59 2.52 -29.94
CA ARG A 175 -8.54 3.16 -28.61
C ARG A 175 -7.73 2.38 -27.57
N ILE A 176 -7.93 1.06 -27.49
CA ILE A 176 -7.15 0.20 -26.57
C ILE A 176 -5.67 0.20 -26.95
N GLY A 177 -5.36 0.18 -28.25
CA GLY A 177 -4.00 0.31 -28.74
C GLY A 177 -3.36 1.64 -28.33
N THR A 178 -4.08 2.76 -28.51
CA THR A 178 -3.63 4.08 -28.05
C THR A 178 -3.36 4.13 -26.55
N ILE A 179 -4.22 3.51 -25.73
CA ILE A 179 -4.03 3.45 -24.29
C ILE A 179 -2.76 2.66 -23.96
N VAL A 180 -2.64 1.44 -24.46
CA VAL A 180 -1.58 0.49 -24.07
C VAL A 180 -0.22 0.86 -24.66
N TYR A 181 -0.17 1.30 -25.91
CA TYR A 181 1.09 1.52 -26.64
C TYR A 181 1.55 2.98 -26.69
N VAL A 182 0.67 3.96 -26.41
CA VAL A 182 1.02 5.39 -26.41
C VAL A 182 0.92 5.98 -25.01
N LEU A 183 -0.27 5.99 -24.42
CA LEU A 183 -0.50 6.70 -23.15
C LEU A 183 0.17 6.02 -21.95
N CYS A 184 0.02 4.71 -21.78
CA CYS A 184 0.62 3.98 -20.66
C CYS A 184 2.16 4.10 -20.62
N PRO A 185 2.90 3.94 -21.74
CA PRO A 185 4.35 4.12 -21.77
C PRO A 185 4.78 5.58 -21.51
N MET A 186 4.12 6.56 -22.14
CA MET A 186 4.45 7.97 -21.97
C MET A 186 4.17 8.46 -20.54
N CYS A 187 3.16 7.90 -19.89
CA CYS A 187 2.76 8.22 -18.53
C CYS A 187 3.24 7.18 -17.50
N ALA A 188 4.19 6.32 -17.87
CA ALA A 188 4.69 5.25 -17.02
C ALA A 188 5.15 5.73 -15.62
N PRO A 189 5.83 6.89 -15.46
CA PRO A 189 6.23 7.35 -14.13
C PRO A 189 5.05 7.55 -13.18
N THR A 190 3.97 8.20 -13.64
CA THR A 190 2.76 8.36 -12.84
C THR A 190 2.11 7.01 -12.60
N LEU A 191 1.95 6.18 -13.64
CA LEU A 191 1.30 4.88 -13.54
C LEU A 191 1.97 3.97 -12.51
N ILE A 192 3.31 3.91 -12.52
CA ILE A 192 4.10 3.18 -11.53
C ILE A 192 3.87 3.75 -10.12
N THR A 193 3.90 5.08 -9.97
CA THR A 193 3.70 5.75 -8.69
C THR A 193 2.34 5.42 -8.09
N VAL A 194 1.25 5.56 -8.86
CA VAL A 194 -0.10 5.26 -8.35
C VAL A 194 -0.28 3.76 -8.08
N THR A 195 0.35 2.88 -8.86
CA THR A 195 0.33 1.43 -8.64
C THR A 195 0.99 1.07 -7.31
N ILE A 196 2.17 1.64 -7.03
CA ILE A 196 2.91 1.43 -5.78
C ILE A 196 2.08 1.92 -4.58
N ILE A 197 1.49 3.11 -4.68
CA ILE A 197 0.61 3.65 -3.63
C ILE A 197 -0.59 2.73 -3.39
N THR A 198 -1.24 2.26 -4.46
CA THR A 198 -2.36 1.31 -4.34
C THR A 198 -1.93 0.00 -3.67
N PHE A 199 -0.76 -0.56 -4.04
CA PHE A 199 -0.23 -1.75 -3.37
C PHE A 199 0.01 -1.51 -1.88
N ILE A 200 0.70 -0.42 -1.53
CA ILE A 200 1.02 -0.08 -0.12
C ILE A 200 -0.28 0.08 0.69
N ASN A 201 -1.28 0.76 0.12
CA ASN A 201 -2.57 0.96 0.77
C ASN A 201 -3.34 -0.37 0.97
N GLY A 202 -3.33 -1.26 -0.03
CA GLY A 202 -3.94 -2.58 0.10
C GLY A 202 -3.24 -3.44 1.15
N TRP A 203 -1.90 -3.47 1.11
CA TRP A 203 -1.08 -4.26 2.03
C TRP A 203 -1.23 -3.82 3.48
N ASN A 204 -1.22 -2.50 3.72
CA ASN A 204 -1.34 -1.90 5.06
C ASN A 204 -2.79 -1.68 5.49
N SER A 205 -3.77 -2.12 4.70
CA SER A 205 -5.18 -1.91 5.02
C SER A 205 -5.56 -2.63 6.31
N TYR A 206 -6.02 -1.84 7.28
CA TYR A 206 -6.33 -2.33 8.62
C TYR A 206 -7.81 -2.13 8.98
N PHE A 207 -8.31 -0.88 8.92
CA PHE A 207 -9.65 -0.56 9.44
C PHE A 207 -10.76 -1.33 8.71
N TRP A 208 -10.79 -1.27 7.38
CA TRP A 208 -11.82 -1.97 6.60
C TRP A 208 -11.77 -3.49 6.77
N PRO A 209 -10.62 -4.17 6.58
CA PRO A 209 -10.51 -5.61 6.83
C PRO A 209 -10.90 -6.01 8.25
N LYS A 210 -10.54 -5.21 9.26
CA LYS A 210 -10.92 -5.48 10.65
C LYS A 210 -12.44 -5.42 10.86
N MET A 211 -13.13 -4.52 10.17
CA MET A 211 -14.59 -4.41 10.26
C MET A 211 -15.31 -5.55 9.53
N VAL A 212 -14.85 -5.90 8.33
CA VAL A 212 -15.59 -6.81 7.42
C VAL A 212 -15.22 -8.28 7.57
N THR A 213 -14.18 -8.62 8.35
CA THR A 213 -13.73 -10.01 8.54
C THR A 213 -13.89 -10.47 9.98
N THR A 214 -14.20 -11.75 10.17
CA THR A 214 -14.39 -12.37 11.48
C THR A 214 -13.59 -13.67 11.57
N GLY A 215 -12.99 -13.94 12.73
CA GLY A 215 -12.11 -15.09 12.92
C GLY A 215 -10.83 -15.03 12.06
N ASN A 216 -10.23 -16.19 11.76
CA ASN A 216 -8.93 -16.28 11.06
C ASN A 216 -9.06 -16.41 9.53
N ALA A 217 -10.18 -16.93 9.01
CA ALA A 217 -10.29 -17.41 7.63
C ALA A 217 -10.02 -16.35 6.55
N ARG A 218 -10.46 -15.10 6.78
CA ARG A 218 -10.26 -13.97 5.85
C ARG A 218 -9.48 -12.81 6.45
N ARG A 219 -8.90 -12.99 7.62
CA ARG A 219 -8.12 -11.95 8.28
C ARG A 219 -6.88 -11.61 7.45
N THR A 220 -6.67 -10.32 7.21
CA THR A 220 -5.45 -9.81 6.55
C THR A 220 -4.30 -9.72 7.54
N LEU A 221 -3.08 -9.68 7.02
CA LEU A 221 -1.83 -9.61 7.78
C LEU A 221 -1.81 -8.48 8.82
N ALA A 222 -2.15 -7.25 8.43
CA ALA A 222 -2.19 -6.11 9.35
C ALA A 222 -3.15 -6.34 10.53
N VAL A 223 -4.32 -6.95 10.28
CA VAL A 223 -5.29 -7.32 11.33
C VAL A 223 -4.79 -8.51 12.14
N GLY A 224 -4.10 -9.46 11.50
CA GLY A 224 -3.46 -10.62 12.13
C GLY A 224 -2.41 -10.25 13.16
N ILE A 225 -1.48 -9.36 12.82
CA ILE A 225 -0.45 -8.86 13.75
C ILE A 225 -1.08 -8.13 14.94
N GLN A 226 -2.13 -7.34 14.70
CA GLN A 226 -2.87 -6.71 15.79
C GLN A 226 -3.55 -7.73 16.71
N TYR A 227 -4.14 -8.78 16.14
CA TYR A 227 -4.80 -9.83 16.90
C TYR A 227 -3.81 -10.61 17.77
N ILE A 228 -2.62 -10.95 17.21
CA ILE A 228 -1.48 -11.51 17.94
C ILE A 228 -1.22 -10.66 19.20
N ARG A 229 -1.07 -9.34 19.07
CA ARG A 229 -0.86 -8.45 20.23
C ARG A 229 -1.94 -8.54 21.30
N GLN A 230 -3.21 -8.77 20.93
CA GLN A 230 -4.33 -8.81 21.87
C GLN A 230 -4.51 -10.17 22.53
N THR A 231 -4.35 -11.26 21.78
CA THR A 231 -4.47 -12.62 22.30
C THR A 231 -3.33 -12.99 23.24
N PHE A 232 -2.11 -12.48 22.98
CA PHE A 232 -0.94 -12.74 23.82
C PHE A 232 -0.80 -11.81 25.02
N ALA A 233 -1.70 -10.83 25.19
CA ALA A 233 -1.69 -9.95 26.37
C ALA A 233 -2.30 -10.61 27.63
N GLY A 234 -3.04 -11.72 27.49
CA GLY A 234 -3.75 -12.39 28.58
C GLY A 234 -3.22 -13.77 28.98
N LEU A 235 -2.30 -14.36 28.21
CA LEU A 235 -1.75 -15.69 28.43
C LEU A 235 -0.23 -15.58 28.42
N GLU A 236 0.34 -15.53 29.62
CA GLU A 236 1.78 -15.51 29.91
C GLU A 236 2.53 -14.25 29.44
N VAL A 237 3.41 -13.79 30.34
CA VAL A 237 4.43 -12.76 30.19
C VAL A 237 4.62 -12.27 28.74
N SER A 238 4.06 -11.08 28.47
CA SER A 238 4.30 -10.21 27.33
C SER A 238 5.19 -10.75 26.20
N ASN A 239 4.61 -11.51 25.26
CA ASN A 239 5.28 -12.10 24.07
C ASN A 239 5.69 -11.05 23.01
N TYR A 240 6.32 -9.95 23.43
CA TYR A 240 6.73 -8.84 22.55
C TYR A 240 7.72 -9.30 21.48
N ASN A 241 8.63 -10.20 21.82
CA ASN A 241 9.55 -10.89 20.91
C ASN A 241 8.82 -11.56 19.73
N GLU A 242 7.77 -12.34 19.98
CA GLU A 242 6.98 -12.99 18.93
C GLU A 242 6.18 -11.99 18.10
N ILE A 243 5.62 -10.94 18.73
CA ILE A 243 4.93 -9.85 18.02
C ILE A 243 5.90 -9.14 17.06
N MET A 244 7.12 -8.86 17.53
CA MET A 244 8.17 -8.26 16.71
C MET A 244 8.58 -9.20 15.58
N ALA A 245 8.72 -10.51 15.82
CA ALA A 245 9.01 -11.50 14.78
C ALA A 245 7.90 -11.51 13.71
N GLY A 246 6.63 -11.51 14.12
CA GLY A 246 5.49 -11.38 13.21
C GLY A 246 5.51 -10.07 12.41
N ALA A 247 5.86 -8.95 13.04
CA ALA A 247 5.98 -7.65 12.38
C ALA A 247 7.14 -7.61 11.37
N VAL A 248 8.27 -8.23 11.69
CA VAL A 248 9.40 -8.42 10.76
C VAL A 248 8.94 -9.21 9.54
N LEU A 249 8.26 -10.34 9.72
CA LEU A 249 7.72 -11.09 8.60
C LEU A 249 6.80 -10.20 7.74
N ALA A 250 5.93 -9.41 8.37
CA ALA A 250 4.95 -8.59 7.67
C ALA A 250 5.55 -7.45 6.83
N ILE A 251 6.72 -6.92 7.21
CA ILE A 251 7.38 -5.84 6.44
C ILE A 251 8.25 -6.37 5.29
N LEU A 252 8.69 -7.63 5.33
CA LEU A 252 9.59 -8.21 4.33
C LEU A 252 9.11 -8.02 2.88
N PRO A 253 7.84 -8.26 2.52
CA PRO A 253 7.40 -8.08 1.13
C PRO A 253 7.40 -6.62 0.68
N ILE A 254 7.13 -5.68 1.59
CA ILE A 254 7.20 -4.24 1.28
C ILE A 254 8.66 -3.84 1.01
N VAL A 255 9.59 -4.30 1.85
CA VAL A 255 11.02 -4.03 1.65
C VAL A 255 11.52 -4.64 0.35
N ALA A 256 11.16 -5.89 0.06
CA ALA A 256 11.51 -6.56 -1.20
C ALA A 256 10.96 -5.80 -2.41
N LEU A 257 9.68 -5.40 -2.37
CA LEU A 257 9.06 -4.62 -3.44
C LEU A 257 9.76 -3.26 -3.62
N PHE A 258 10.07 -2.56 -2.52
CA PHE A 258 10.80 -1.30 -2.57
C PHE A 258 12.18 -1.48 -3.20
N LEU A 259 12.95 -2.49 -2.83
CA LEU A 259 14.28 -2.75 -3.40
C LEU A 259 14.22 -3.01 -4.92
N ILE A 260 13.16 -3.66 -5.39
CA ILE A 260 12.91 -3.90 -6.82
C ILE A 260 12.48 -2.61 -7.53
N LEU A 261 11.62 -1.79 -6.90
CA LEU A 261 10.98 -0.64 -7.54
C LEU A 261 11.67 0.71 -7.29
N GLN A 262 12.63 0.81 -6.38
CA GLN A 262 13.29 2.05 -5.96
C GLN A 262 13.83 2.88 -7.14
N LYS A 263 14.37 2.24 -8.19
CA LYS A 263 14.87 2.92 -9.39
C LYS A 263 13.76 3.70 -10.11
N TYR A 264 12.56 3.14 -10.16
CA TYR A 264 11.40 3.77 -10.82
C TYR A 264 10.81 4.88 -9.95
N ILE A 265 10.73 4.67 -8.63
CA ILE A 265 10.28 5.69 -7.66
C ILE A 265 11.18 6.93 -7.72
N MET A 266 12.51 6.74 -7.70
CA MET A 266 13.48 7.83 -7.76
C MET A 266 13.43 8.60 -9.08
N THR A 267 13.23 7.91 -10.21
CA THR A 267 13.11 8.55 -11.53
C THR A 267 11.85 9.42 -11.65
N GLY A 268 10.74 9.01 -11.01
CA GLY A 268 9.50 9.78 -10.96
C GLY A 268 9.62 11.05 -10.12
N LEU A 269 10.23 10.95 -8.93
CA LEU A 269 10.41 12.09 -8.01
C LEU A 269 11.40 13.12 -8.55
N SER A 270 12.52 12.69 -9.15
CA SER A 270 13.53 13.62 -9.68
C SER A 270 13.02 14.50 -10.82
N LYS A 271 12.07 14.04 -11.64
CA LYS A 271 11.46 14.89 -12.69
C LYS A 271 10.52 15.97 -12.12
N ALA A 272 9.90 15.72 -10.97
CA ALA A 272 9.08 16.72 -10.27
C ALA A 272 9.93 17.79 -9.57
N SER A 273 11.16 17.46 -9.14
CA SER A 273 12.08 18.39 -8.47
C SER A 273 12.89 19.29 -9.42
N MET A 274 12.85 19.03 -10.74
CA MET A 274 13.51 19.85 -11.77
C MET A 274 12.57 20.89 -12.42
N LYS A 275 11.40 21.15 -11.83
CA LYS A 275 10.51 22.25 -12.20
C LYS A 275 10.50 23.33 -11.13
#